data_AF-A0A0S1MJ03-F1
#
_entry.id   AF-A0A0S1MJ03-F1
#
_cell.length_a   1.000
_cell.length_b   1.000
_cell.length_c   1.000
_cell.angle_alpha   90.00
_cell.angle_beta   90.00
_cell.angle_gamma   90.00
#
_symmetry.space_group_name_H-M   'P 1'
#
loop_
_entity.id
_entity.type
_entity.pdbx_description
1 polymer ?
#
loop_
_entity_poly.entity_id
_entity_poly.type
_entity_poly.pdbx_seq_one_letter_code
_entity_poly.pdbx_strand_id
1 'polypeptide(L)' 'MNLICEKISPERRVIWDTRGPLGRPKVFQLLQNVYKSWNAEVALFIGSPDLNKQVLQSSRALKLPVFGSIWDA' A
#
# COMPACT_ATOMS: atom_id res chain seq x y z
N MET A 1 18.65 -1.10 -0.19
CA MET A 1 17.88 -0.26 0.75
C MET A 1 18.26 1.22 0.66
N ASN A 2 19.50 1.55 0.24
CA ASN A 2 20.05 2.91 0.31
C ASN A 2 19.23 3.95 -0.47
N LEU A 3 18.85 3.67 -1.73
CA LEU A 3 18.13 4.66 -2.55
C LEU A 3 16.78 5.10 -1.97
N ILE A 4 15.95 4.15 -1.48
CA ILE A 4 14.66 4.47 -0.87
C ILE A 4 14.88 5.25 0.44
N CYS A 5 15.83 4.79 1.25
CA CYS A 5 16.10 5.40 2.55
C CYS A 5 16.75 6.79 2.45
N GLU A 6 17.46 7.08 1.37
CA GLU A 6 18.12 8.36 1.12
C GLU A 6 17.22 9.37 0.41
N LYS A 7 16.32 8.91 -0.47
CA LYS A 7 15.54 9.80 -1.35
C LYS A 7 14.12 10.09 -0.88
N ILE A 8 13.54 9.24 -0.02
CA ILE A 8 12.17 9.40 0.47
C ILE A 8 12.24 9.56 1.98
N SER A 9 11.74 10.64 2.55
CA SER A 9 11.86 10.88 3.99
C SER A 9 11.11 9.83 4.86
N PRO A 10 11.55 9.51 6.09
CA PRO A 10 10.92 8.51 6.96
C PRO A 10 9.40 8.71 7.18
N GLU A 11 8.93 9.94 7.30
CA GLU A 11 7.50 10.28 7.46
C GLU A 11 6.67 10.02 6.20
N ARG A 12 7.34 9.86 5.06
CA ARG A 12 6.76 9.60 3.74
C ARG A 12 7.04 8.18 3.21
N ARG A 13 7.52 7.27 4.06
CA ARG A 13 7.73 5.86 3.68
C ARG A 13 7.35 4.91 4.79
N VAL A 14 6.90 3.73 4.38
CA VAL A 14 6.79 2.56 5.27
C VAL A 14 7.58 1.44 4.64
N ILE A 15 8.53 0.88 5.40
CA ILE A 15 9.30 -0.30 5.00
C ILE A 15 8.90 -1.43 5.94
N TRP A 16 8.45 -2.55 5.38
CA TRP A 16 7.98 -3.69 6.17
C TRP A 16 8.76 -4.95 5.79
N ASP A 17 9.49 -5.52 6.76
CA ASP A 17 10.16 -6.80 6.58
C ASP A 17 9.20 -7.96 6.86
N THR A 18 8.77 -8.65 5.81
CA THR A 18 7.84 -9.78 5.89
C THR A 18 8.48 -11.07 6.40
N ARG A 19 9.82 -11.16 6.41
CA ARG A 19 10.57 -12.33 6.90
C ARG A 19 10.95 -12.19 8.38
N GLY A 20 10.86 -10.98 8.92
CA GLY A 20 11.11 -10.69 10.33
C GLY A 20 9.97 -11.19 11.24
N PRO A 21 10.09 -10.97 12.56
CA PRO A 21 9.13 -11.47 13.56
C PRO A 21 7.72 -10.90 13.40
N LEU A 22 7.54 -9.83 12.62
CA LEU A 22 6.25 -9.20 12.34
C LEU A 22 5.44 -9.91 11.24
N GLY A 23 6.09 -10.75 10.42
CA GLY A 23 5.43 -11.49 9.34
C GLY A 23 4.73 -10.62 8.29
N ARG A 24 3.72 -11.19 7.63
CA ARG A 24 2.96 -10.51 6.58
C ARG A 24 2.06 -9.40 7.17
N PRO A 25 2.13 -8.15 6.68
CA PRO A 25 1.29 -7.08 7.18
C PRO A 25 -0.17 -7.27 6.83
N LYS A 26 -1.06 -6.66 7.63
CA LYS A 26 -2.44 -6.38 7.24
C LYS A 26 -2.46 -5.26 6.21
N VAL A 27 -2.17 -5.60 4.95
CA VAL A 27 -1.92 -4.66 3.84
C VAL A 27 -3.00 -3.59 3.71
N PHE A 28 -4.27 -3.98 3.77
CA PHE A 28 -5.37 -3.03 3.61
C PHE A 28 -5.44 -2.01 4.76
N GLN A 29 -5.26 -2.46 6.00
CA GLN A 29 -5.26 -1.57 7.16
C GLN A 29 -4.05 -0.62 7.12
N LEU A 30 -2.89 -1.11 6.68
CA LEU A 30 -1.72 -0.27 6.48
C LEU A 30 -1.97 0.81 5.42
N LEU A 31 -2.53 0.44 4.27
CA LEU A 31 -2.90 1.36 3.19
C LEU A 31 -3.87 2.44 3.69
N GLN A 32 -4.94 2.03 4.39
CA GLN A 32 -5.95 2.96 4.91
C GLN A 32 -5.35 3.95 5.92
N ASN A 33 -4.49 3.48 6.82
CA ASN A 33 -3.84 4.33 7.81
C ASN A 33 -2.92 5.35 7.14
N VAL A 34 -2.09 4.90 6.19
CA VAL A 34 -1.17 5.78 5.45
C VAL A 34 -1.94 6.81 4.63
N TYR A 35 -2.99 6.37 3.90
CA TYR A 35 -3.85 7.26 3.12
C TYR A 35 -4.41 8.40 3.98
N LYS A 36 -4.95 8.07 5.17
CA LYS A 36 -5.48 9.06 6.11
C LYS A 36 -4.38 9.94 6.70
N SER A 37 -3.26 9.36 7.13
CA SER A 37 -2.17 10.13 7.77
C SER A 37 -1.53 11.13 6.81
N TRP A 38 -1.46 10.78 5.52
CA TRP A 38 -0.89 11.65 4.50
C TRP A 38 -1.91 12.61 3.89
N ASN A 39 -3.19 12.51 4.30
CA ASN A 39 -4.29 13.24 3.68
C ASN A 39 -4.27 13.11 2.15
N ALA A 40 -4.06 11.88 1.67
CA ALA A 40 -3.90 11.60 0.25
C ALA A 40 -5.23 11.78 -0.49
N GLU A 41 -5.16 12.21 -1.75
CA GLU A 41 -6.33 12.29 -2.64
C GLU A 41 -6.60 10.96 -3.35
N VAL A 42 -5.55 10.18 -3.57
CA VAL A 42 -5.58 8.91 -4.30
C VAL A 42 -4.45 8.00 -3.84
N ALA A 43 -4.65 6.68 -3.92
CA ALA A 43 -3.58 5.70 -3.80
C ALA A 43 -3.45 4.81 -5.04
N LEU A 44 -2.21 4.44 -5.37
CA LEU A 44 -1.89 3.43 -6.36
C LEU A 44 -1.39 2.18 -5.63
N PHE A 45 -1.99 1.04 -5.91
CA PHE A 45 -1.61 -0.24 -5.32
C PHE A 45 -0.97 -1.14 -6.36
N ILE A 46 0.29 -1.51 -6.13
CA ILE A 46 1.03 -2.44 -6.97
C ILE A 46 1.38 -3.68 -6.17
N GLY A 47 0.89 -4.83 -6.61
CA GLY A 47 1.11 -6.12 -5.97
C GLY A 47 0.36 -7.21 -6.73
N SER A 48 0.58 -8.49 -6.38
CA SER A 48 0.05 -9.67 -7.09
C SER A 48 -1.44 -9.59 -7.44
N PRO A 49 -1.92 -10.25 -8.51
CA PRO A 49 -3.31 -10.17 -8.98
C PRO A 49 -4.36 -10.40 -7.88
N ASP A 50 -4.19 -11.45 -7.06
CA ASP A 50 -5.12 -11.78 -5.98
C ASP A 50 -5.19 -10.70 -4.91
N LEU A 51 -4.02 -10.20 -4.49
CA LEU A 51 -3.93 -9.14 -3.49
C LEU A 51 -4.51 -7.83 -4.03
N ASN A 52 -4.24 -7.52 -5.29
CA ASN A 52 -4.78 -6.34 -5.95
C ASN A 52 -6.33 -6.38 -5.99
N LYS A 53 -6.90 -7.53 -6.38
CA LYS A 53 -8.36 -7.76 -6.34
C LYS A 53 -8.94 -7.55 -4.93
N GLN A 54 -8.31 -8.12 -3.90
CA GLN A 54 -8.76 -7.98 -2.51
C GLN A 54 -8.68 -6.53 -2.00
N VAL A 55 -7.58 -5.82 -2.31
CA VAL A 55 -7.39 -4.41 -1.93
C VAL A 55 -8.43 -3.54 -2.61
N LEU A 56 -8.63 -3.69 -3.93
CA LEU A 56 -9.62 -2.90 -4.67
C LEU A 56 -11.05 -3.12 -4.18
N GLN A 57 -11.43 -4.37 -3.88
CA GLN A 57 -12.75 -4.67 -3.33
C GLN A 57 -12.96 -4.00 -1.97
N SER A 58 -11.97 -4.11 -1.08
CA SER A 58 -12.02 -3.51 0.27
C SER A 58 -12.04 -1.98 0.21
N SER A 59 -11.23 -1.38 -0.68
CA SER A 59 -11.19 0.06 -0.91
C SER A 59 -12.51 0.60 -1.43
N ARG A 60 -13.16 -0.09 -2.37
CA ARG A 60 -14.49 0.28 -2.87
C ARG A 60 -15.55 0.27 -1.77
N ALA A 61 -15.58 -0.77 -0.94
CA ALA A 61 -16.53 -0.87 0.18
C ALA A 61 -16.37 0.30 1.17
N LEU A 62 -15.15 0.81 1.34
CA LEU A 62 -14.82 1.89 2.26
C LEU A 62 -14.68 3.26 1.58
N LYS A 63 -15.08 3.38 0.32
CA LYS A 63 -15.02 4.61 -0.50
C LYS A 63 -13.62 5.25 -0.53
N LEU A 64 -12.57 4.43 -0.51
CA LEU A 64 -11.19 4.88 -0.69
C LEU A 64 -10.83 4.91 -2.19
N PRO A 65 -10.38 6.04 -2.74
CA PRO A 65 -9.96 6.14 -4.14
C PRO A 65 -8.60 5.45 -4.33
N VAL A 66 -8.66 4.17 -4.71
CA VAL A 66 -7.49 3.33 -4.96
C VAL A 66 -7.54 2.75 -6.37
N PHE A 67 -6.45 2.90 -7.12
CA PHE A 67 -6.24 2.25 -8.41
C PHE A 67 -5.25 1.10 -8.26
N GLY A 68 -5.53 -0.02 -8.92
CA GLY A 68 -4.69 -1.20 -8.88
C GLY A 68 -3.69 -1.24 -10.04
N SER A 69 -2.74 -2.17 -9.97
CA SER A 69 -1.90 -2.52 -11.11
C SER A 69 -2.74 -2.79 -12.36
N ILE A 70 -2.32 -2.19 -13.46
CA ILE A 70 -2.63 -2.69 -14.79
C ILE A 70 -1.67 -3.85 -15.03
N TRP A 71 -2.24 -5.03 -15.22
CA TRP A 71 -1.49 -6.15 -15.78
C TRP A 71 -1.65 -6.06 -17.29
N ASP A 72 -0.56 -6.31 -18.02
CA ASP A 72 -0.64 -6.38 -19.48
C ASP A 72 -1.80 -7.30 -19.87
N ALA A 73 -2.70 -6.77 -20.70
CA ALA A 73 -3.96 -7.40 -21.09
C ALA A 73 -3.75 -8.66 -21.93
#